data_AF-A0A484ZTM9-F1
#
_entry.id   AF-A0A484ZTM9-F1
#
_cell.length_a   1.000
_cell.length_b   1.000
_cell.length_c   1.000
_cell.angle_alpha   90.00
_cell.angle_beta   90.00
_cell.angle_gamma   90.00
#
_symmetry.space_group_name_H-M   'P 1'
#
loop_
_entity.id
_entity.type
_entity.pdbx_description
1 polymer ?
#
loop_
_entity_poly.entity_id
_entity_poly.type
_entity_poly.pdbx_seq_one_letter_code
_entity_poly.pdbx_strand_id
1 'polypeptide(L)'
;MLSFDNIAELSDLHHSLPEFEAKLLTMIQRLNLSLQAHHADHISVRCFQQSTAERWKSGLLRCGELISEKNINGRPICLFSLNQPLQVGPWQIDCVELPYPR
;
A
#
# COMPACT_ATOMS: atom_id res chain seq x y z
N MET A 1 -5.73 11.76 14.09
CA MET A 1 -5.34 11.23 12.77
C MET A 1 -6.47 10.39 12.23
N LEU A 2 -6.67 10.38 10.92
CA LEU A 2 -7.69 9.56 10.27
C LEU A 2 -7.15 8.16 10.03
N SER A 3 -8.02 7.15 10.13
CA SER A 3 -7.69 5.79 9.71
C SER A 3 -7.78 5.67 8.19
N PHE A 4 -6.98 4.77 7.60
CA PHE A 4 -6.86 4.56 6.15
C PHE A 4 -8.23 4.33 5.46
N ASP A 5 -9.10 3.54 6.09
CA ASP A 5 -10.45 3.20 5.63
C ASP A 5 -11.43 4.38 5.63
N ASN A 6 -11.12 5.45 6.36
CA ASN A 6 -11.96 6.64 6.51
C ASN A 6 -11.48 7.84 5.66
N ILE A 7 -10.57 7.61 4.71
CA ILE A 7 -10.03 8.65 3.81
C ILE A 7 -10.62 8.47 2.41
N ALA A 8 -11.41 9.46 1.96
CA ALA A 8 -12.11 9.42 0.68
C ALA A 8 -11.16 9.19 -0.51
N GLU A 9 -9.98 9.78 -0.47
CA GLU A 9 -8.94 9.65 -1.48
C GLU A 9 -8.36 8.24 -1.57
N LEU A 10 -8.51 7.39 -0.55
CA LEU A 10 -8.00 6.02 -0.48
C LEU A 10 -9.10 4.96 -0.57
N SER A 11 -10.36 5.39 -0.79
CA SER A 11 -11.52 4.50 -0.78
C SER A 11 -11.37 3.32 -1.76
N ASP A 12 -10.86 3.57 -2.97
CA ASP A 12 -10.63 2.52 -3.97
C ASP A 12 -9.57 1.50 -3.53
N LEU A 13 -8.50 1.94 -2.88
CA LEU A 13 -7.49 1.05 -2.30
C LEU A 13 -8.07 0.22 -1.15
N HIS A 14 -8.82 0.84 -0.24
CA HIS A 14 -9.47 0.14 0.86
C HIS A 14 -10.43 -0.95 0.36
N HIS A 15 -11.28 -0.63 -0.63
CA HIS A 15 -12.23 -1.58 -1.21
C HIS A 15 -11.55 -2.74 -1.97
N SER A 16 -10.35 -2.52 -2.50
CA SER A 16 -9.58 -3.56 -3.23
C SER A 16 -8.72 -4.45 -2.33
N LEU A 17 -8.49 -4.05 -1.07
CA LEU A 17 -7.63 -4.78 -0.14
C LEU A 17 -8.11 -6.22 0.12
N PRO A 18 -9.41 -6.53 0.31
CA PRO A 18 -9.87 -7.90 0.47
C PRO A 18 -9.60 -8.79 -0.75
N GLU A 19 -9.71 -8.24 -1.96
CA GLU A 19 -9.42 -8.98 -3.19
C GLU A 19 -7.91 -9.27 -3.31
N PHE A 20 -7.07 -8.29 -2.93
CA PHE A 20 -5.62 -8.47 -2.86
C PHE A 20 -5.23 -9.59 -1.88
N GLU A 21 -5.80 -9.58 -0.66
CA GLU A 21 -5.53 -10.60 0.36
C GLU A 21 -5.89 -12.00 -0.14
N ALA A 22 -7.06 -12.16 -0.77
CA ALA A 22 -7.49 -13.45 -1.32
C ALA A 22 -6.51 -13.98 -2.39
N LYS A 23 -6.03 -13.09 -3.28
CA LYS A 23 -5.03 -13.44 -4.31
C LYS A 23 -3.68 -13.81 -3.69
N LEU A 24 -3.24 -13.08 -2.67
CA LEU A 24 -2.01 -13.38 -1.93
C LEU A 24 -2.09 -14.76 -1.28
N LEU A 25 -3.16 -15.05 -0.53
CA LEU A 25 -3.35 -16.35 0.13
C LEU A 25 -3.36 -17.50 -0.88
N THR A 26 -4.03 -17.31 -2.03
CA THR A 26 -4.03 -18.30 -3.13
C THR A 26 -2.62 -18.55 -3.67
N MET A 27 -1.83 -17.48 -3.88
CA MET A 27 -0.45 -17.60 -4.36
C MET A 27 0.44 -18.33 -3.35
N ILE A 28 0.33 -17.96 -2.07
CA ILE A 28 1.13 -18.55 -0.99
C ILE A 28 0.83 -20.04 -0.82
N GLN A 29 -0.45 -20.42 -0.89
CA GLN A 29 -0.85 -21.83 -0.88
C GLN A 29 -0.24 -22.60 -2.06
N ARG A 30 -0.27 -22.02 -3.28
CA ARG A 30 0.34 -22.65 -4.47
C ARG A 30 1.85 -22.81 -4.37
N LEU A 31 2.53 -21.90 -3.66
CA LEU A 31 3.97 -21.93 -3.43
C LEU A 31 4.35 -22.77 -2.19
N ASN A 32 3.37 -23.28 -1.44
CA ASN A 32 3.58 -23.98 -0.16
C ASN A 32 4.43 -23.17 0.83
N LEU A 33 4.16 -21.86 0.92
CA LEU A 33 4.80 -20.93 1.85
C LEU A 33 3.90 -20.67 3.07
N SER A 34 4.50 -20.25 4.18
CA SER A 34 3.76 -19.80 5.36
C SER A 34 3.98 -18.31 5.59
N LEU A 35 2.90 -17.51 5.58
CA LEU A 35 2.99 -16.08 5.86
C LEU A 35 3.50 -15.79 7.28
N GLN A 36 3.18 -16.63 8.25
CA GLN A 36 3.60 -16.47 9.65
C GLN A 36 5.11 -16.62 9.84
N ALA A 37 5.79 -17.31 8.91
CA ALA A 37 7.25 -17.46 8.93
C ALA A 37 7.98 -16.26 8.30
N HIS A 38 7.25 -15.28 7.78
CA HIS A 38 7.80 -14.15 7.04
C HIS A 38 7.28 -12.82 7.58
N HIS A 39 8.08 -11.77 7.40
CA HIS A 39 7.71 -10.40 7.72
C HIS A 39 7.48 -9.62 6.43
N ALA A 40 6.34 -8.95 6.32
CA ALA A 40 6.10 -8.00 5.23
C ALA A 40 6.72 -6.66 5.59
N ASP A 41 7.66 -6.19 4.79
CA ASP A 41 8.35 -4.91 4.97
C ASP A 41 7.49 -3.73 4.49
N HIS A 42 6.78 -3.88 3.37
CA HIS A 42 5.86 -2.89 2.82
C HIS A 42 4.81 -3.53 1.91
N ILE A 43 3.78 -2.76 1.57
CA ILE A 43 2.82 -3.08 0.51
C ILE A 43 2.90 -2.00 -0.59
N SER A 44 2.99 -2.43 -1.85
CA SER A 44 3.07 -1.50 -2.99
C SER A 44 1.73 -1.37 -3.70
N VAL A 45 1.33 -0.13 -3.98
CA VAL A 45 0.18 0.17 -4.85
C VAL A 45 0.64 0.49 -6.27
N ARG A 46 -0.26 0.47 -7.24
CA ARG A 46 0.05 0.85 -8.62
C ARG A 46 -1.14 1.48 -9.31
N CYS A 47 -0.89 2.59 -10.00
CA CYS A 47 -1.86 3.25 -10.86
C CYS A 47 -1.25 3.59 -12.23
N PHE A 48 -2.12 3.95 -13.17
CA PHE A 48 -1.74 4.33 -14.54
C PHE A 48 -1.89 5.83 -14.82
N GLN A 49 -2.62 6.56 -13.97
CA GLN A 49 -2.89 7.99 -14.16
C GLN A 49 -2.16 8.81 -13.11
N GLN A 50 -1.52 9.90 -13.53
CA GLN A 50 -0.85 10.85 -12.64
C GLN A 50 -1.81 11.38 -11.57
N SER A 51 -3.05 11.72 -11.96
CA SER A 51 -4.10 12.18 -11.05
C SER A 51 -4.46 11.16 -9.96
N THR A 52 -4.34 9.86 -10.24
CA THR A 52 -4.57 8.81 -9.23
C THR A 52 -3.43 8.76 -8.23
N ALA A 53 -2.17 8.85 -8.70
CA ALA A 53 -1.01 8.90 -7.82
C ALA A 53 -1.08 10.12 -6.88
N GLU A 54 -1.39 11.30 -7.42
CA GLU A 54 -1.55 12.52 -6.62
C GLU A 54 -2.68 12.41 -5.58
N ARG A 55 -3.84 11.85 -6.00
CA ARG A 55 -4.95 11.60 -5.08
C ARG A 55 -4.54 10.67 -3.94
N TRP A 56 -3.89 9.54 -4.25
CA TRP A 56 -3.41 8.61 -3.23
C TRP A 56 -2.33 9.21 -2.34
N LYS A 57 -1.38 9.98 -2.89
CA LYS A 57 -0.39 10.73 -2.11
C LYS A 57 -1.06 11.67 -1.11
N SER A 58 -2.04 12.45 -1.55
CA SER A 58 -2.85 13.31 -0.68
C SER A 58 -3.56 12.52 0.42
N GLY A 59 -4.13 11.37 0.09
CA GLY A 59 -4.77 10.48 1.07
C GLY A 59 -3.79 9.92 2.10
N LEU A 60 -2.66 9.37 1.65
CA LEU A 60 -1.65 8.73 2.51
C LEU A 60 -1.04 9.72 3.52
N LEU A 61 -0.85 10.98 3.11
CA LEU A 61 -0.41 12.07 4.01
C LEU A 61 -1.42 12.40 5.14
N ARG A 62 -2.67 11.94 5.06
CA ARG A 62 -3.69 12.15 6.10
C ARG A 62 -3.68 11.06 7.19
N CYS A 63 -3.06 9.91 6.92
CA CYS A 63 -2.97 8.77 7.83
C CYS A 63 -1.53 8.23 7.98
N GLY A 64 -0.53 9.00 7.58
CA GLY A 64 0.86 8.61 7.64
C GLY A 64 1.81 9.75 7.29
N GLU A 65 3.10 9.42 7.25
CA GLU A 65 4.18 10.35 6.97
C GLU A 65 4.99 9.89 5.76
N LEU A 66 5.37 10.83 4.89
CA LEU A 66 6.27 10.55 3.77
C LEU A 66 7.69 10.36 4.32
N ILE A 67 8.19 9.13 4.27
CA ILE A 67 9.53 8.78 4.79
C ILE A 67 10.61 8.78 3.71
N SER A 68 10.22 8.67 2.43
CA SER A 68 11.15 8.78 1.30
C SER A 68 10.39 9.14 0.01
N GLU A 69 10.94 10.04 -0.80
CA GLU A 69 10.52 10.26 -2.18
C GLU A 69 11.78 10.27 -3.06
N LYS A 70 11.90 9.27 -3.94
CA LYS A 70 13.06 9.12 -4.82
C LYS A 70 12.64 9.11 -6.27
N ASN A 71 13.38 9.82 -7.10
CA ASN A 71 13.17 9.81 -8.54
C ASN A 71 13.93 8.61 -9.15
N ILE A 72 13.20 7.60 -9.63
CA ILE A 72 13.76 6.34 -10.14
C ILE A 72 13.24 6.14 -11.56
N ASN A 73 14.15 6.11 -12.54
CA ASN A 73 13.82 5.98 -13.96
C ASN A 73 12.81 7.05 -14.44
N GLY A 74 13.02 8.31 -14.02
CA GLY A 74 12.22 9.46 -14.48
C GLY A 74 10.87 9.64 -13.82
N ARG A 75 10.56 8.89 -12.75
CA ARG A 75 9.32 9.02 -11.99
C ARG A 75 9.57 8.97 -10.48
N PRO A 76 8.77 9.68 -9.67
CA PRO A 76 8.85 9.57 -8.23
C PRO A 76 8.31 8.22 -7.74
N ILE A 77 8.96 7.68 -6.72
CA ILE A 77 8.48 6.58 -5.89
C ILE A 77 8.49 7.07 -4.46
N CYS A 78 7.31 7.09 -3.85
CA CYS A 78 7.09 7.54 -2.49
C CYS A 78 6.97 6.32 -1.55
N LEU A 79 7.53 6.42 -0.35
CA LEU A 79 7.29 5.49 0.76
C LEU A 79 6.62 6.27 1.89
N PHE A 80 5.54 5.71 2.43
CA PHE A 80 4.79 6.29 3.54
C PHE A 80 4.79 5.34 4.74
N SER A 81 5.03 5.86 5.93
CA SER A 81 4.81 5.17 7.20
C SER A 81 3.43 5.55 7.72
N LEU A 82 2.50 4.59 7.76
CA LEU A 82 1.15 4.77 8.27
C LEU A 82 1.15 4.88 9.79
N ASN A 83 0.23 5.67 10.34
CA ASN A 83 0.02 5.77 11.79
C ASN A 83 -0.69 4.53 12.36
N GLN A 84 -1.44 3.82 11.52
CA GLN A 84 -2.09 2.55 11.85
C GLN A 84 -1.78 1.55 10.72
N PRO A 85 -1.31 0.33 11.04
CA PRO A 85 -0.95 -0.64 10.02
C PRO A 85 -2.19 -1.20 9.31
N LEU A 86 -2.02 -1.57 8.06
CA LEU A 86 -2.99 -2.35 7.30
C LEU A 86 -2.92 -3.81 7.73
N GLN A 87 -4.07 -4.42 7.98
CA GLN A 87 -4.16 -5.85 8.23
C GLN A 87 -4.23 -6.61 6.90
N VAL A 88 -3.30 -7.53 6.66
CA VAL A 88 -3.30 -8.41 5.47
C VAL A 88 -2.96 -9.83 5.92
N GLY A 89 -3.95 -10.70 6.06
CA GLY A 89 -3.76 -12.03 6.65
C GLY A 89 -3.16 -11.92 8.06
N PRO A 90 -2.01 -12.56 8.37
CA PRO A 90 -1.34 -12.41 9.66
C PRO A 90 -0.46 -11.15 9.76
N TRP A 91 -0.23 -10.43 8.66
CA TRP A 91 0.68 -9.29 8.62
C TRP A 91 -0.02 -7.99 9.05
N GLN A 92 0.74 -7.17 9.77
CA GLN A 92 0.43 -5.77 10.02
C GLN A 92 1.46 -4.95 9.26
N ILE A 93 1.04 -4.29 8.19
CA ILE A 93 1.92 -3.58 7.26
C ILE A 93 1.71 -2.08 7.46
N ASP A 94 2.71 -1.39 7.98
CA ASP A 94 2.69 0.06 8.19
C ASP A 94 3.35 0.86 7.05
N CYS A 95 4.13 0.22 6.19
CA CYS A 95 4.79 0.89 5.07
C CYS A 95 4.03 0.71 3.75
N VAL A 96 3.69 1.81 3.08
CA VAL A 96 3.07 1.82 1.74
C VAL A 96 4.01 2.44 0.72
N GLU A 97 4.27 1.72 -0.37
CA GLU A 97 4.98 2.24 -1.53
C GLU A 97 4.00 2.71 -2.61
N LEU A 98 4.18 3.96 -3.06
CA LEU A 98 3.46 4.58 -4.17
C LEU A 98 4.43 4.95 -5.31
N PRO A 99 4.60 4.06 -6.30
CA PRO A 99 5.28 4.39 -7.54
C PRO A 99 4.33 5.15 -8.47
N TYR A 100 4.76 6.32 -8.95
CA TYR A 100 4.00 7.05 -9.96
C TYR A 100 3.96 6.30 -11.29
N PRO A 101 2.99 6.59 -12.18
CA PRO A 101 3.01 6.05 -13.54
C PRO A 101 4.22 6.54 -14.33
N ARG A 102 4.60 5.80 -15.37
CA ARG A 102 5.54 6.25 -16.40
C ARG A 102 4.79 7.03 -17.48
#